data_AF-A0A846C573-F1
#
_entry.id   AF-A0A846C573-F1
#
_cell.length_a   1.000
_cell.length_b   1.000
_cell.length_c   1.000
_cell.angle_alpha   90.00
_cell.angle_beta   90.00
_cell.angle_gamma   90.00
#
_symmetry.space_group_name_H-M   'P 1'
#
loop_
_entity.id
_entity.type
_entity.pdbx_description
1 polymer ?
#
loop_
_entity_poly.entity_id
_entity_poly.type
_entity_poly.pdbx_seq_one_letter_code
_entity_poly.pdbx_strand_id
1 'polypeptide(L)'
;MTFILNSHNIFDDLSEHSLGNKKEEALSKVEPINAKNFNLLVTFTDGRKLLVKQEHHNQQGKTIGEFQNEWLFQKFLNQFPQLEPWRLFLPKVEHFDLENSIIVSTYLDNYQNSMNLYSKENSFSEEITIEIGKALATVHRDTFNCQEHREFFSDQTNHLTNEQVHKFVNNLERITPKIFGIVPADGLKFFALYQRYDSLGHAIAQLSNSLEIKQPCNYLIFHQFSKPLKFRIDYRVC
;
A
#
# COMPACT_ATOMS: atom_id res chain seq x y z
N MET A 1 12.60 -13.31 20.94
CA MET A 1 12.91 -11.86 20.94
C MET A 1 12.48 -11.31 19.61
N THR A 2 11.82 -10.17 19.56
CA THR A 2 11.37 -9.55 18.30
C THR A 2 12.57 -8.89 17.62
N PHE A 3 12.85 -9.24 16.37
CA PHE A 3 13.88 -8.56 15.58
C PHE A 3 13.41 -7.15 15.22
N ILE A 4 14.24 -6.15 15.50
CA ILE A 4 13.96 -4.75 15.17
C ILE A 4 15.07 -4.24 14.28
N LEU A 5 14.68 -3.83 13.09
CA LEU A 5 15.56 -3.27 12.09
C LEU A 5 16.09 -1.91 12.55
N ASN A 6 17.36 -1.63 12.26
CA ASN A 6 17.99 -0.34 12.46
C ASN A 6 19.21 -0.18 11.53
N SER A 7 19.85 0.97 11.58
CA SER A 7 20.97 1.29 10.69
C SER A 7 22.20 0.40 10.87
N HIS A 8 22.33 -0.32 11.99
CA HIS A 8 23.49 -1.16 12.29
C HIS A 8 23.29 -2.63 11.88
N ASN A 9 22.05 -3.12 11.81
CA ASN A 9 21.78 -4.53 11.47
C ASN A 9 21.21 -4.72 10.06
N ILE A 10 20.90 -3.63 9.35
CA ILE A 10 20.30 -3.71 8.01
C ILE A 10 21.20 -4.43 7.00
N PHE A 11 22.52 -4.28 7.09
CA PHE A 11 23.42 -4.91 6.13
C PHE A 11 23.58 -6.41 6.35
N ASP A 12 23.43 -6.89 7.58
CA ASP A 12 23.37 -8.33 7.85
C ASP A 12 22.11 -8.91 7.18
N ASP A 13 20.95 -8.28 7.39
CA ASP A 13 19.67 -8.68 6.77
C ASP A 13 19.70 -8.64 5.23
N LEU A 14 20.24 -7.57 4.63
CA LEU A 14 20.37 -7.47 3.18
C LEU A 14 21.37 -8.48 2.60
N SER A 15 22.43 -8.80 3.34
CA SER A 15 23.46 -9.75 2.88
C SER A 15 22.95 -11.18 2.87
N GLU A 16 22.15 -11.57 3.88
CA GLU A 16 21.51 -12.89 3.93
C GLU A 16 20.63 -13.16 2.71
N HIS A 17 20.05 -12.10 2.13
CA HIS A 17 19.17 -12.17 0.98
C HIS A 17 19.83 -11.80 -0.37
N SER A 18 21.17 -11.68 -0.41
CA SER A 18 21.92 -11.29 -1.62
C SER A 18 21.52 -9.93 -2.21
N LEU A 19 20.99 -9.03 -1.39
CA LEU A 19 20.61 -7.66 -1.77
C LEU A 19 21.67 -6.61 -1.42
N GLY A 20 22.69 -7.03 -0.67
CA GLY A 20 23.90 -6.28 -0.38
C GLY A 20 25.03 -7.21 0.04
N ASN A 21 26.19 -6.65 0.36
CA ASN A 21 27.27 -7.37 0.99
C ASN A 21 28.05 -6.48 1.97
N LYS A 22 28.85 -7.10 2.85
CA LYS A 22 29.63 -6.37 3.88
C LYS A 22 30.66 -5.39 3.32
N LYS A 23 31.11 -5.55 2.07
CA LYS A 23 32.00 -4.56 1.44
C LYS A 23 31.22 -3.31 1.04
N GLU A 24 29.98 -3.48 0.59
CA GLU A 24 29.08 -2.38 0.28
C GLU A 24 28.62 -1.64 1.53
N GLU A 25 28.48 -2.31 2.68
CA GLU A 25 28.09 -1.70 3.96
C GLU A 25 28.94 -0.46 4.30
N ALA A 26 30.27 -0.61 4.26
CA ALA A 26 31.20 0.46 4.61
C ALA A 26 31.12 1.69 3.70
N LEU A 27 30.58 1.52 2.49
CA LEU A 27 30.51 2.56 1.46
C LEU A 27 29.10 3.08 1.23
N SER A 28 28.10 2.39 1.77
CA SER A 28 26.70 2.72 1.56
C SER A 28 26.21 3.71 2.59
N LYS A 29 25.21 4.50 2.21
CA LYS A 29 24.54 5.43 3.10
C LYS A 29 23.22 4.83 3.57
N VAL A 30 23.01 4.77 4.88
CA VAL A 30 21.75 4.33 5.49
C VAL A 30 21.09 5.51 6.19
N GLU A 31 19.86 5.82 5.80
CA GLU A 31 19.12 6.96 6.34
C GLU A 31 17.73 6.55 6.81
N PRO A 32 17.32 6.89 8.04
CA PRO A 32 15.93 6.72 8.45
C PRO A 32 15.04 7.72 7.69
N ILE A 33 13.94 7.22 7.14
CA ILE A 33 12.90 8.04 6.52
C ILE A 33 11.70 8.11 7.45
N ASN A 34 11.29 9.34 7.81
CA ASN A 34 10.10 9.54 8.60
C ASN A 34 8.84 9.14 7.81
N ALA A 35 8.13 8.13 8.30
CA ALA A 35 6.93 7.58 7.68
C ALA A 35 6.09 6.82 8.73
N LYS A 36 4.94 6.27 8.32
CA LYS A 36 4.07 5.45 9.18
C LYS A 36 4.77 4.21 9.77
N ASN A 37 5.70 3.62 9.01
CA ASN A 37 6.44 2.42 9.37
C ASN A 37 7.91 2.78 9.65
N PHE A 38 8.66 1.85 10.25
CA PHE A 38 10.10 2.01 10.37
C PHE A 38 10.75 1.83 9.00
N ASN A 39 11.20 2.93 8.39
CA ASN A 39 11.73 2.92 7.04
C ASN A 39 13.21 3.32 7.04
N LEU A 40 14.03 2.55 6.36
CA LEU A 40 15.42 2.87 6.05
C LEU A 40 15.59 2.98 4.53
N LEU A 41 16.26 4.04 4.08
CA LEU A 41 16.76 4.18 2.73
C LEU A 41 18.23 3.79 2.71
N VAL A 42 18.55 2.78 1.92
CA VAL A 42 19.92 2.35 1.67
C VAL A 42 20.33 2.83 0.29
N THR A 43 21.37 3.66 0.21
CA THR A 43 21.97 4.14 -1.03
C THR A 43 23.32 3.49 -1.22
N PHE A 44 23.45 2.71 -2.29
CA PHE A 44 24.69 2.03 -2.68
C PHE A 44 25.57 2.94 -3.53
N THR A 45 26.84 2.59 -3.67
CA THR A 45 27.84 3.36 -4.43
C THR A 45 27.62 3.36 -5.94
N ASP A 46 26.94 2.34 -6.45
CA ASP A 46 26.52 2.24 -7.86
C ASP A 46 25.28 3.09 -8.17
N GLY A 47 24.75 3.83 -7.19
CA GLY A 47 23.55 4.65 -7.31
C GLY A 47 22.24 3.87 -7.12
N ARG A 48 22.29 2.54 -6.96
CA ARG A 48 21.12 1.74 -6.59
C ARG A 48 20.62 2.20 -5.22
N LYS A 49 19.30 2.24 -5.06
CA LYS A 49 18.66 2.57 -3.78
C LYS A 49 17.57 1.58 -3.42
N LEU A 50 17.59 1.14 -2.17
CA LEU A 50 16.58 0.26 -1.60
C LEU A 50 15.84 0.96 -0.47
N LEU A 51 14.52 0.81 -0.47
CA LEU A 51 13.65 1.17 0.64
C LEU A 51 13.32 -0.09 1.42
N VAL A 52 13.80 -0.13 2.65
CA VAL A 52 13.54 -1.22 3.58
C VAL A 52 12.55 -0.73 4.61
N LYS A 53 11.44 -1.45 4.75
CA LYS A 53 10.33 -1.05 5.62
C LYS A 53 10.07 -2.19 6.59
N GLN A 54 9.90 -1.87 7.87
CA GLN A 54 9.46 -2.81 8.90
C GLN A 54 8.18 -2.30 9.56
N GLU A 55 7.19 -3.18 9.73
CA GLU A 55 5.97 -2.84 10.46
C GLU A 55 6.24 -2.60 11.95
N HIS A 56 5.48 -1.69 12.55
CA HIS A 56 5.52 -1.52 14.00
C HIS A 56 4.84 -2.71 14.69
N HIS A 57 5.58 -3.31 15.62
CA HIS A 57 5.03 -4.30 16.52
C HIS A 57 4.18 -3.60 17.59
N ASN A 58 3.01 -4.17 17.88
CA ASN A 58 2.18 -3.72 18.99
C ASN A 58 2.78 -4.17 20.35
N GLN A 59 2.12 -3.80 21.46
CA GLN A 59 2.56 -4.18 22.81
C GLN A 59 2.66 -5.70 23.05
N GLN A 60 2.03 -6.51 22.20
CA GLN A 60 2.07 -7.97 22.24
C GLN A 60 3.12 -8.55 21.26
N GLY A 61 3.92 -7.71 20.61
CA GLY A 61 4.91 -8.13 19.63
C GLY A 61 4.31 -8.57 18.28
N LYS A 62 3.07 -8.19 17.96
CA LYS A 62 2.39 -8.56 16.70
C LYS A 62 2.32 -7.39 15.73
N THR A 63 2.43 -7.68 14.44
CA THR A 63 2.25 -6.74 13.33
C THR A 63 0.84 -6.84 12.75
N ILE A 64 0.48 -5.92 11.86
CA ILE A 64 -0.86 -5.85 11.24
C ILE A 64 -0.90 -6.68 9.95
N GLY A 65 0.26 -6.98 9.35
CA GLY A 65 0.39 -7.75 8.12
C GLY A 65 0.14 -6.94 6.86
N GLU A 66 0.34 -5.62 6.91
CA GLU A 66 0.15 -4.70 5.79
C GLU A 66 1.03 -5.01 4.58
N PHE A 67 2.24 -5.53 4.79
CA PHE A 67 3.17 -5.88 3.70
C PHE A 67 2.81 -7.19 2.99
N GLN A 68 1.98 -8.05 3.58
CA GLN A 68 1.54 -9.28 2.93
C GLN A 68 0.76 -8.97 1.65
N ASN A 69 -0.06 -7.92 1.66
CA ASN A 69 -0.81 -7.48 0.47
C ASN A 69 0.13 -6.90 -0.61
N GLU A 70 1.15 -6.13 -0.19
CA GLU A 70 2.16 -5.56 -1.10
C GLU A 70 2.97 -6.68 -1.78
N TRP A 71 3.33 -7.72 -1.02
CA TRP A 71 4.01 -8.91 -1.55
C TRP A 71 3.12 -9.79 -2.42
N LEU A 72 1.87 -10.03 -2.01
CA LEU A 72 0.91 -10.82 -2.79
C LEU A 72 0.71 -10.22 -4.18
N PHE A 73 0.68 -8.89 -4.28
CA PHE A 73 0.57 -8.22 -5.56
C PHE A 73 1.80 -8.42 -6.46
N GLN A 74 2.99 -8.51 -5.88
CA GLN A 74 4.21 -8.80 -6.66
C GLN A 74 4.21 -10.24 -7.16
N LYS A 75 3.73 -11.19 -6.36
CA LYS A 75 3.48 -12.56 -6.81
C LYS A 75 2.48 -12.60 -7.97
N PHE A 76 1.41 -11.82 -7.87
CA PHE A 76 0.40 -11.72 -8.92
C PHE A 76 1.02 -11.26 -10.25
N LEU A 77 1.79 -10.16 -10.24
CA LEU A 77 2.47 -9.67 -11.45
C LEU A 77 3.48 -10.66 -12.02
N ASN A 78 4.18 -11.41 -11.16
CA ASN A 78 5.12 -12.45 -11.60
C ASN A 78 4.40 -13.66 -12.23
N GLN A 79 3.20 -13.99 -11.77
CA GLN A 79 2.41 -15.12 -12.28
C GLN A 79 1.72 -14.81 -13.61
N PHE A 80 1.39 -13.54 -13.87
CA PHE A 80 0.64 -13.11 -15.04
C PHE A 80 1.47 -12.11 -15.88
N PRO A 81 2.36 -12.59 -16.76
CA PRO A 81 3.24 -11.74 -17.56
C PRO A 81 2.52 -10.75 -18.48
N GLN A 82 1.26 -11.01 -18.83
CA GLN A 82 0.43 -10.04 -19.57
C GLN A 82 0.24 -8.71 -18.80
N LEU A 83 0.46 -8.70 -17.49
CA LEU A 83 0.39 -7.53 -16.62
C LEU A 83 1.74 -6.83 -16.44
N GLU A 84 2.79 -7.24 -17.15
CA GLU A 84 4.10 -6.57 -17.11
C GLU A 84 4.06 -5.05 -17.30
N PRO A 85 3.20 -4.46 -18.16
CA PRO A 85 3.09 -3.00 -18.28
C PRO A 85 2.80 -2.30 -16.95
N TRP A 86 2.25 -3.02 -15.97
CA TRP A 86 1.91 -2.47 -14.67
C TRP A 86 3.13 -2.19 -13.79
N ARG A 87 4.26 -2.86 -14.04
CA ARG A 87 5.48 -2.63 -13.27
C ARG A 87 6.01 -1.21 -13.43
N LEU A 88 5.63 -0.50 -14.49
CA LEU A 88 6.07 0.87 -14.75
C LEU A 88 5.62 1.86 -13.68
N PHE A 89 4.53 1.58 -12.96
CA PHE A 89 3.98 2.46 -11.92
C PHE A 89 4.16 1.92 -10.50
N LEU A 90 4.96 0.87 -10.30
CA LEU A 90 5.10 0.19 -9.02
C LEU A 90 6.57 0.03 -8.64
N PRO A 91 6.94 0.26 -7.37
CA PRO A 91 8.23 -0.21 -6.86
C PRO A 91 8.33 -1.72 -7.03
N LYS A 92 9.48 -2.20 -7.52
CA LYS A 92 9.78 -3.64 -7.51
C LYS A 92 10.09 -4.04 -6.08
N VAL A 93 9.43 -5.09 -5.57
CA VAL A 93 9.79 -5.69 -4.30
C VAL A 93 10.86 -6.74 -4.56
N GLU A 94 12.01 -6.56 -3.93
CA GLU A 94 13.16 -7.47 -4.06
C GLU A 94 13.08 -8.60 -3.04
N HIS A 95 12.51 -8.33 -1.85
CA HIS A 95 12.40 -9.32 -0.78
C HIS A 95 11.26 -9.00 0.19
N PHE A 96 10.68 -10.05 0.77
CA PHE A 96 9.71 -9.97 1.85
C PHE A 96 9.98 -11.05 2.90
N ASP A 97 10.26 -10.60 4.13
CA ASP A 97 10.36 -11.43 5.32
C ASP A 97 9.05 -11.34 6.10
N LEU A 98 8.32 -12.45 6.11
CA LEU A 98 7.06 -12.56 6.83
C LEU A 98 7.25 -12.61 8.35
N GLU A 99 8.31 -13.26 8.83
CA GLU A 99 8.55 -13.48 10.26
C GLU A 99 8.86 -12.15 10.95
N ASN A 100 9.72 -11.34 10.34
CA ASN A 100 10.12 -10.04 10.89
C ASN A 100 9.29 -8.86 10.36
N SER A 101 8.32 -9.15 9.47
CA SER A 101 7.48 -8.15 8.79
C SER A 101 8.30 -7.05 8.11
N ILE A 102 9.31 -7.48 7.34
CA ILE A 102 10.23 -6.60 6.60
C ILE A 102 9.93 -6.75 5.11
N ILE A 103 9.83 -5.64 4.40
CA ILE A 103 9.75 -5.62 2.94
C ILE A 103 10.84 -4.71 2.37
N VAL A 104 11.54 -5.21 1.35
CA VAL A 104 12.61 -4.52 0.64
C VAL A 104 12.16 -4.24 -0.78
N SER A 105 12.23 -2.97 -1.19
CA SER A 105 11.81 -2.54 -2.53
C SER A 105 12.78 -1.56 -3.15
N THR A 106 12.79 -1.47 -4.49
CA THR A 106 13.53 -0.43 -5.20
C THR A 106 13.02 0.95 -4.81
N TYR A 107 13.92 1.89 -4.49
CA TYR A 107 13.51 3.25 -4.21
C TYR A 107 13.33 4.06 -5.51
N LEU A 108 12.24 4.81 -5.55
CA LEU A 108 11.83 5.61 -6.70
C LEU A 108 12.28 7.07 -6.49
N ASP A 109 13.53 7.37 -6.86
CA ASP A 109 14.18 8.69 -6.66
C ASP A 109 13.54 9.84 -7.42
N ASN A 110 13.15 9.58 -8.67
CA ASN A 110 12.60 10.56 -9.57
C ASN A 110 11.08 10.65 -9.44
N TYR A 111 10.52 10.44 -8.24
CA TYR A 111 9.08 10.47 -8.02
C TYR A 111 8.68 11.39 -6.86
N GLN A 112 7.60 12.14 -7.05
CA GLN A 112 7.00 13.01 -6.04
C GLN A 112 5.74 12.38 -5.45
N ASN A 113 5.54 12.55 -4.14
CA ASN A 113 4.33 12.12 -3.47
C ASN A 113 3.16 13.06 -3.81
N SER A 114 2.05 12.53 -4.33
CA SER A 114 0.87 13.33 -4.68
C SER A 114 0.25 14.09 -3.54
N MET A 115 0.24 13.54 -2.33
CA MET A 115 -0.29 14.26 -1.18
C MET A 115 0.54 15.51 -0.90
N ASN A 116 1.86 15.46 -1.06
CA ASN A 116 2.70 16.66 -0.96
C ASN A 116 2.41 17.64 -2.11
N LEU A 117 2.32 17.16 -3.36
CA LEU A 117 2.01 17.98 -4.52
C LEU A 117 0.68 18.74 -4.34
N TYR A 118 -0.39 18.05 -3.95
CA TYR A 118 -1.71 18.66 -3.81
C TYR A 118 -1.83 19.54 -2.57
N SER A 119 -1.31 19.10 -1.42
CA SER A 119 -1.49 19.83 -0.16
C SER A 119 -0.54 21.01 0.02
N LYS A 120 0.70 20.93 -0.51
CA LYS A 120 1.72 21.97 -0.33
C LYS A 120 1.85 22.86 -1.54
N GLU A 121 1.80 22.29 -2.73
CA GLU A 121 2.05 23.02 -3.98
C GLU A 121 0.76 23.47 -4.66
N ASN A 122 -0.41 22.94 -4.24
CA ASN A 122 -1.73 23.25 -4.79
C ASN A 122 -1.79 23.10 -6.31
N SER A 123 -1.03 22.14 -6.85
CA SER A 123 -0.86 21.90 -8.28
C SER A 123 -1.68 20.68 -8.72
N PHE A 124 -2.61 20.89 -9.64
CA PHE A 124 -3.51 19.85 -10.14
C PHE A 124 -3.35 19.72 -11.66
N SER A 125 -2.32 19.00 -12.09
CA SER A 125 -2.10 18.76 -13.52
C SER A 125 -3.17 17.82 -14.10
N GLU A 126 -3.72 18.21 -15.26
CA GLU A 126 -4.60 17.35 -16.05
C GLU A 126 -3.86 16.08 -16.50
N GLU A 127 -2.56 16.16 -16.77
CA GLU A 127 -1.74 15.03 -17.22
C GLU A 127 -1.70 13.93 -16.15
N ILE A 128 -1.53 14.31 -14.88
CA ILE A 128 -1.58 13.39 -13.74
C ILE A 128 -2.95 12.70 -13.68
N THR A 129 -4.04 13.46 -13.85
CA THR A 129 -5.40 12.91 -13.85
C THR A 129 -5.62 11.91 -14.98
N ILE A 130 -5.14 12.26 -16.19
CA ILE A 130 -5.21 11.39 -17.38
C ILE A 130 -4.45 10.09 -17.14
N GLU A 131 -3.22 10.16 -16.62
CA GLU A 131 -2.40 8.96 -16.38
C GLU A 131 -2.97 8.06 -15.28
N ILE A 132 -3.51 8.63 -14.19
CA ILE A 132 -4.26 7.85 -13.19
C ILE A 132 -5.47 7.16 -13.85
N GLY A 133 -6.24 7.89 -14.65
CA GLY A 133 -7.41 7.35 -15.35
C GLY A 133 -7.05 6.20 -16.29
N LYS A 134 -5.97 6.34 -17.07
CA LYS A 134 -5.44 5.28 -17.94
C LYS A 134 -4.97 4.06 -17.14
N ALA A 135 -4.26 4.27 -16.03
CA ALA A 135 -3.81 3.20 -15.16
C ALA A 135 -5.00 2.42 -14.58
N LEU A 136 -6.00 3.12 -14.05
CA LEU A 136 -7.24 2.51 -13.54
C LEU A 136 -8.01 1.74 -14.62
N ALA A 137 -8.17 2.33 -15.80
CA ALA A 137 -8.84 1.69 -16.93
C ALA A 137 -8.10 0.43 -17.41
N THR A 138 -6.76 0.47 -17.42
CA THR A 138 -5.90 -0.67 -17.74
C THR A 138 -6.05 -1.77 -16.71
N VAL A 139 -5.94 -1.42 -15.41
CA VAL A 139 -6.13 -2.35 -14.30
C VAL A 139 -7.48 -3.04 -14.38
N HIS A 140 -8.53 -2.25 -14.59
CA HIS A 140 -9.89 -2.77 -14.72
C HIS A 140 -10.01 -3.67 -15.95
N ARG A 141 -9.63 -3.22 -17.13
CA ARG A 141 -9.73 -4.00 -18.38
C ARG A 141 -9.01 -5.35 -18.27
N ASP A 142 -7.79 -5.37 -17.73
CA ASP A 142 -6.97 -6.57 -17.75
C ASP A 142 -7.37 -7.57 -16.64
N THR A 143 -8.09 -7.14 -15.60
CA THR A 143 -8.43 -8.00 -14.45
C THR A 143 -9.91 -8.22 -14.21
N PHE A 144 -10.78 -7.38 -14.76
CA PHE A 144 -12.22 -7.49 -14.59
C PHE A 144 -12.73 -8.81 -15.15
N ASN A 145 -13.50 -9.52 -14.34
CA ASN A 145 -14.08 -10.81 -14.69
C ASN A 145 -13.12 -11.95 -15.10
N CYS A 146 -11.80 -11.81 -14.88
CA CYS A 146 -10.83 -12.85 -15.20
C CYS A 146 -10.80 -13.94 -14.12
N GLN A 147 -11.22 -15.16 -14.48
CA GLN A 147 -11.35 -16.27 -13.54
C GLN A 147 -10.02 -16.70 -12.91
N GLU A 148 -8.95 -16.81 -13.70
CA GLU A 148 -7.63 -17.20 -13.23
C GLU A 148 -7.10 -16.22 -12.17
N HIS A 149 -7.32 -14.92 -12.39
CA HIS A 149 -6.95 -13.91 -11.41
C HIS A 149 -7.80 -14.04 -10.14
N ARG A 150 -9.11 -14.33 -10.24
CA ARG A 150 -9.97 -14.56 -9.06
C ARG A 150 -9.49 -15.73 -8.22
N GLU A 151 -9.12 -16.83 -8.88
CA GLU A 151 -8.63 -18.06 -8.22
C GLU A 151 -7.32 -17.78 -7.50
N PHE A 152 -6.37 -17.09 -8.14
CA PHE A 152 -5.13 -16.66 -7.51
C PHE A 152 -5.35 -15.93 -6.17
N PHE A 153 -6.25 -14.94 -6.13
CA PHE A 153 -6.52 -14.21 -4.90
C PHE A 153 -7.35 -15.04 -3.91
N SER A 154 -8.29 -15.87 -4.37
CA SER A 154 -9.10 -16.72 -3.48
C SER A 154 -8.23 -17.68 -2.68
N ASP A 155 -7.21 -18.27 -3.31
CA ASP A 155 -6.31 -19.22 -2.65
C ASP A 155 -5.36 -18.57 -1.63
N GLN A 156 -5.11 -17.26 -1.78
CA GLN A 156 -4.12 -16.52 -0.98
C GLN A 156 -4.75 -15.64 0.11
N THR A 157 -6.04 -15.29 -0.01
CA THR A 157 -6.70 -14.24 0.80
C THR A 157 -7.66 -14.75 1.88
N ASN A 158 -7.56 -16.01 2.31
CA ASN A 158 -8.50 -16.65 3.25
C ASN A 158 -8.86 -15.84 4.52
N HIS A 159 -8.13 -14.77 4.89
CA HIS A 159 -8.39 -14.00 6.12
C HIS A 159 -8.35 -12.45 6.04
N LEU A 160 -7.95 -11.78 4.96
CA LEU A 160 -7.48 -10.39 5.10
C LEU A 160 -8.46 -9.26 4.72
N THR A 161 -9.41 -9.47 3.82
CA THR A 161 -10.12 -8.33 3.19
C THR A 161 -11.62 -8.24 3.47
N ASN A 162 -12.36 -9.37 3.47
CA ASN A 162 -13.79 -9.33 3.80
C ASN A 162 -14.02 -8.83 5.24
N GLU A 163 -13.13 -9.19 6.17
CA GLU A 163 -13.25 -8.76 7.57
C GLU A 163 -13.13 -7.24 7.71
N GLN A 164 -12.31 -6.55 6.91
CA GLN A 164 -12.10 -5.10 7.04
C GLN A 164 -13.28 -4.28 6.55
N VAL A 165 -13.88 -4.63 5.41
CA VAL A 165 -15.08 -3.95 4.88
C VAL A 165 -16.27 -4.20 5.81
N HIS A 166 -16.50 -5.45 6.22
CA HIS A 166 -17.55 -5.75 7.19
C HIS A 166 -17.32 -5.06 8.53
N LYS A 167 -16.07 -4.99 9.02
CA LYS A 167 -15.74 -4.27 10.26
C LYS A 167 -15.93 -2.76 10.12
N PHE A 168 -15.64 -2.17 8.96
CA PHE A 168 -15.93 -0.76 8.71
C PHE A 168 -17.43 -0.47 8.77
N VAL A 169 -18.25 -1.25 8.06
CA VAL A 169 -19.71 -1.11 8.06
C VAL A 169 -20.28 -1.31 9.47
N ASN A 170 -19.85 -2.36 10.18
CA ASN A 170 -20.27 -2.63 11.56
C ASN A 170 -19.87 -1.50 12.54
N ASN A 171 -18.73 -0.83 12.30
CA ASN A 171 -18.29 0.30 13.11
C ASN A 171 -19.09 1.58 12.82
N LEU A 172 -19.70 1.71 11.64
CA LEU A 172 -20.62 2.82 11.35
C LEU A 172 -21.95 2.67 12.08
N GLU A 173 -22.45 1.44 12.23
CA GLU A 173 -23.71 1.15 12.93
C GLU A 173 -23.62 1.40 14.43
N ARG A 174 -22.49 1.08 15.06
CA ARG A 174 -22.36 1.18 16.52
C ARG A 174 -21.48 2.35 16.96
N ILE A 175 -22.11 3.51 17.15
CA ILE A 175 -21.46 4.64 17.80
C ILE A 175 -21.23 4.32 19.28
N THR A 176 -19.98 4.40 19.72
CA THR A 176 -19.61 4.33 21.14
C THR A 176 -19.01 5.66 21.58
N PRO A 177 -18.94 5.96 22.89
CA PRO A 177 -18.32 7.20 23.38
C PRO A 177 -16.88 7.42 22.88
N LYS A 178 -16.18 6.35 22.46
CA LYS A 178 -14.86 6.41 21.84
C LYS A 178 -14.83 7.29 20.58
N ILE A 179 -15.95 7.42 19.86
CA ILE A 179 -16.02 8.19 18.62
C ILE A 179 -15.69 9.67 18.83
N PHE A 180 -16.07 10.22 19.99
CA PHE A 180 -15.88 11.64 20.31
C PHE A 180 -14.39 11.99 20.52
N GLY A 181 -13.52 10.98 20.74
CA GLY A 181 -12.07 11.16 20.80
C GLY A 181 -11.34 10.89 19.48
N ILE A 182 -12.05 10.46 18.42
CA ILE A 182 -11.46 10.05 17.13
C ILE A 182 -11.97 10.92 15.98
N VAL A 183 -13.24 11.31 16.02
CA VAL A 183 -13.92 12.01 14.92
C VAL A 183 -14.13 13.48 15.29
N PRO A 184 -13.71 14.43 14.43
CA PRO A 184 -13.99 15.85 14.64
C PRO A 184 -15.50 16.14 14.76
N ALA A 185 -15.87 17.24 15.40
CA ALA A 185 -17.27 17.60 15.60
C ALA A 185 -18.10 17.63 14.29
N ASP A 186 -17.51 18.10 13.19
CA ASP A 186 -18.16 18.08 11.88
C ASP A 186 -18.33 16.67 11.31
N GLY A 187 -17.41 15.75 11.60
CA GLY A 187 -17.54 14.34 11.24
C GLY A 187 -18.69 13.65 11.96
N LEU A 188 -19.04 14.08 13.18
CA LEU A 188 -20.20 13.56 13.91
C LEU A 188 -21.54 13.90 13.23
N LYS A 189 -21.59 14.98 12.43
CA LYS A 189 -22.78 15.30 11.61
C LYS A 189 -23.05 14.20 10.59
N PHE A 190 -22.02 13.60 10.00
CA PHE A 190 -22.18 12.46 9.09
C PHE A 190 -22.82 11.27 9.81
N PHE A 191 -22.39 10.95 11.03
CA PHE A 191 -22.97 9.87 11.82
C PHE A 191 -24.45 10.13 12.17
N ALA A 192 -24.81 11.38 12.48
CA ALA A 192 -26.20 11.75 12.69
C ALA A 192 -27.05 11.60 11.42
N LEU A 193 -26.51 11.92 10.24
CA LEU A 193 -27.18 11.67 8.96
C LEU A 193 -27.33 10.17 8.66
N TYR A 194 -26.26 9.39 8.87
CA TYR A 194 -26.27 7.93 8.72
C TYR A 194 -27.34 7.26 9.58
N GLN A 195 -27.42 7.62 10.86
CA GLN A 195 -28.42 7.07 11.78
C GLN A 195 -29.85 7.54 11.49
N ARG A 196 -30.02 8.68 10.83
CA ARG A 196 -31.34 9.27 10.54
C ARG A 196 -31.97 8.74 9.25
N TYR A 197 -31.14 8.41 8.25
CA TYR A 197 -31.62 8.04 6.92
C TYR A 197 -31.36 6.56 6.63
N ASP A 198 -32.41 5.75 6.73
CA ASP A 198 -32.36 4.33 6.37
C ASP A 198 -31.83 4.12 4.94
N SER A 199 -32.13 5.02 4.00
CA SER A 199 -31.63 4.96 2.62
C SER A 199 -30.10 5.01 2.54
N LEU A 200 -29.43 5.72 3.44
CA LEU A 200 -27.97 5.76 3.50
C LEU A 200 -27.40 4.46 4.07
N GLY A 201 -28.07 3.87 5.07
CA GLY A 201 -27.77 2.52 5.56
C GLY A 201 -27.91 1.46 4.46
N HIS A 202 -29.01 1.50 3.70
CA HIS A 202 -29.23 0.60 2.56
C HIS A 202 -28.17 0.79 1.47
N ALA A 203 -27.80 2.03 1.13
CA ALA A 203 -26.76 2.30 0.14
C ALA A 203 -25.39 1.75 0.56
N ILE A 204 -25.02 1.88 1.84
CA ILE A 204 -23.76 1.35 2.38
C ILE A 204 -23.80 -0.18 2.42
N ALA A 205 -24.92 -0.79 2.81
CA ALA A 205 -25.10 -2.24 2.78
C ALA A 205 -25.03 -2.79 1.35
N GLN A 206 -25.68 -2.13 0.39
CA GLN A 206 -25.60 -2.46 -1.03
C GLN A 206 -24.17 -2.36 -1.56
N LEU A 207 -23.45 -1.27 -1.21
CA LEU A 207 -22.04 -1.12 -1.57
C LEU A 207 -21.20 -2.26 -0.98
N SER A 208 -21.36 -2.55 0.31
CA SER A 208 -20.65 -3.64 0.99
C SER A 208 -20.91 -5.01 0.35
N ASN A 209 -22.15 -5.28 -0.05
CA ASN A 209 -22.52 -6.54 -0.71
C ASN A 209 -22.04 -6.60 -2.15
N SER A 210 -21.95 -5.46 -2.84
CA SER A 210 -21.44 -5.36 -4.22
C SER A 210 -19.92 -5.44 -4.29
N LEU A 211 -19.22 -5.10 -3.20
CA LEU A 211 -17.80 -5.32 -3.02
C LEU A 211 -17.55 -6.82 -2.78
N GLU A 212 -17.82 -7.64 -3.79
CA GLU A 212 -17.21 -8.96 -3.85
C GLU A 212 -15.71 -8.76 -4.04
N ILE A 213 -14.94 -8.86 -2.95
CA ILE A 213 -13.48 -8.76 -2.98
C ILE A 213 -12.85 -9.94 -3.77
N LYS A 214 -13.68 -10.89 -4.18
CA LYS A 214 -13.33 -11.93 -5.15
C LYS A 214 -13.03 -11.40 -6.55
N GLN A 215 -13.31 -10.13 -6.85
CA GLN A 215 -12.87 -9.48 -8.09
C GLN A 215 -11.47 -8.83 -7.87
N PRO A 216 -10.42 -9.32 -8.55
CA PRO A 216 -9.05 -8.82 -8.45
C PRO A 216 -8.96 -7.31 -8.72
N CYS A 217 -9.76 -6.79 -9.66
CA CYS A 217 -9.79 -5.37 -9.96
C CYS A 217 -10.13 -4.52 -8.72
N ASN A 218 -11.05 -4.99 -7.87
CA ASN A 218 -11.47 -4.26 -6.67
C ASN A 218 -10.41 -4.32 -5.59
N TYR A 219 -9.80 -5.50 -5.38
CA TYR A 219 -8.69 -5.67 -4.45
C TYR A 219 -7.50 -4.77 -4.83
N LEU A 220 -7.12 -4.77 -6.10
CA LEU A 220 -5.96 -4.07 -6.63
C LEU A 220 -6.15 -2.55 -6.62
N ILE A 221 -7.33 -2.07 -7.04
CA ILE A 221 -7.65 -0.65 -6.98
C ILE A 221 -7.69 -0.17 -5.52
N PHE A 222 -8.38 -0.91 -4.65
CA PHE A 222 -8.55 -0.50 -3.25
C PHE A 222 -7.24 -0.51 -2.46
N HIS A 223 -6.34 -1.47 -2.66
CA HIS A 223 -5.08 -1.51 -1.91
C HIS A 223 -3.96 -0.65 -2.51
N GLN A 224 -3.91 -0.51 -3.84
CA GLN A 224 -2.82 0.20 -4.50
C GLN A 224 -3.10 1.70 -4.68
N PHE A 225 -4.36 2.09 -4.94
CA PHE A 225 -4.73 3.49 -5.18
C PHE A 225 -5.30 4.21 -3.95
N SER A 226 -5.49 3.51 -2.82
CA SER A 226 -5.83 4.17 -1.53
C SER A 226 -4.63 4.78 -0.82
N LYS A 227 -3.41 4.42 -1.25
CA LYS A 227 -2.16 5.01 -0.74
C LYS A 227 -1.78 6.23 -1.58
N PRO A 228 -1.06 7.21 -1.00
CA PRO A 228 -0.57 8.35 -1.77
C PRO A 228 0.27 7.86 -2.96
N LEU A 229 -0.22 8.14 -4.17
CA LEU A 229 0.45 7.78 -5.41
C LEU A 229 1.74 8.59 -5.55
N LYS A 230 2.75 7.96 -6.15
CA LYS A 230 4.02 8.61 -6.51
C LYS A 230 4.03 8.86 -8.02
N PHE A 231 4.33 10.09 -8.43
CA PHE A 231 4.38 10.51 -9.83
C PHE A 231 5.81 10.78 -10.25
N ARG A 232 6.21 10.26 -11.40
CA ARG A 232 7.55 10.49 -11.94
C ARG A 232 7.70 11.97 -12.29
N ILE A 233 8.76 12.60 -11.79
CA ILE A 233 9.15 13.97 -12.10
C ILE A 233 9.96 13.93 -13.40
N ASP A 234 9.28 13.76 -14.54
CA ASP A 234 9.92 14.03 -15.82
C ASP A 234 9.79 15.53 -16.09
N TYR A 235 10.86 16.29 -15.83
CA TYR A 235 10.98 17.68 -16.25
C TYR A 235 10.93 17.76 -17.78
N ARG A 236 9.73 17.89 -18.35
CA ARG A 236 9.50 18.49 -19.67
C ARG A 236 8.25 19.36 -19.61
N VAL A 237 8.32 20.39 -18.78
CA VAL A 237 7.58 21.62 -19.05
C VAL A 237 8.43 22.36 -20.09
N CYS A 238 8.07 22.23 -21.37
CA CYS A 238 8.41 23.21 -22.40
C CYS A 238 7.23 24.16 -22.52
#